data_AF-H6RRX2-F1
#
_entry.id   AF-H6RRX2-F1
#
_cell.length_a   1.000
_cell.length_b   1.000
_cell.length_c   1.000
_cell.angle_alpha   90.00
_cell.angle_beta   90.00
_cell.angle_gamma   90.00
#
_symmetry.space_group_name_H-M   'P 1'
#
loop_
_entity.id
_entity.type
_entity.pdbx_description
1 polymer ?
#
loop_
_entity_poly.entity_id
_entity_poly.type
_entity_poly.pdbx_seq_one_letter_code
_entity_poly.pdbx_strand_id
1 'polypeptide(L)'
;MRLLLAAASSLLVLAGCGTTDAAVPSASAPPSAGTETIDAVAAAETARCDHPAGFSVGYPADWSVNSGEVLPLCSWFDGESFSVPEATDVRIAAVTLSVQPADGFVAAWPDETARTAVDVGGRAAMRVEQVAGPGFYPAGTPITTYVVELGSELPGGSVLVADTVGLPGFDHDRNVEVLDAMMASLVFDRAARV
;
A
#
# COMPACT_ATOMS: atom_id res chain seq x y z
N MET A 1 41.95 17.74 -30.30
CA MET A 1 41.17 17.78 -31.55
C MET A 1 39.91 18.59 -31.29
N ARG A 2 39.78 19.74 -31.95
CA ARG A 2 38.59 20.59 -31.92
C ARG A 2 37.70 20.20 -33.10
N LEU A 3 36.42 20.01 -32.88
CA LEU A 3 35.40 20.03 -33.93
C LEU A 3 34.21 20.85 -33.44
N LEU A 4 34.02 21.97 -34.13
CA LEU A 4 32.90 22.91 -34.09
C LEU A 4 31.89 22.54 -35.19
N LEU A 5 30.73 23.22 -35.16
CA LEU A 5 29.61 23.30 -36.12
C LEU A 5 28.37 22.48 -35.74
N ALA A 6 27.12 22.92 -35.91
CA ALA A 6 26.42 24.23 -35.98
C ALA A 6 24.97 23.93 -36.43
N ALA A 7 23.99 24.71 -35.94
CA ALA A 7 22.66 24.99 -36.52
C ALA A 7 21.66 23.81 -36.63
N ALA A 8 20.33 23.98 -36.68
CA ALA A 8 19.51 25.13 -37.02
C ALA A 8 18.09 25.03 -36.39
N SER A 9 17.49 26.20 -36.25
CA SER A 9 16.13 26.52 -35.78
C SER A 9 15.00 25.94 -36.66
N SER A 10 13.80 25.80 -36.09
CA SER A 10 12.54 26.21 -36.72
C SER A 10 11.41 26.35 -35.69
N LEU A 11 10.98 27.60 -35.47
CA LEU A 11 9.69 27.95 -34.87
C LEU A 11 8.58 27.67 -35.88
N LEU A 12 7.43 27.21 -35.40
CA LEU A 12 6.17 27.38 -36.11
C LEU A 12 5.08 27.85 -35.13
N VAL A 13 4.69 29.11 -35.30
CA VAL A 13 3.55 29.77 -34.67
C VAL A 13 2.39 29.67 -35.66
N LEU A 14 1.23 29.20 -35.21
CA LEU A 14 -0.03 29.34 -35.94
C LEU A 14 -1.04 30.04 -35.03
N ALA A 15 -1.23 31.33 -35.28
CA ALA A 15 -2.34 32.13 -34.82
C ALA A 15 -3.51 31.94 -35.81
N GLY A 16 -4.70 31.66 -35.29
CA GLY A 16 -5.96 31.67 -36.05
C GLY A 16 -6.98 32.53 -35.32
N CYS A 17 -7.27 33.72 -35.86
CA CYS A 17 -8.37 34.60 -35.48
C CYS A 17 -9.43 34.61 -36.60
N GLY A 18 -10.70 34.75 -36.22
CA GLY A 18 -11.83 35.02 -37.12
C GLY A 18 -12.95 34.00 -36.96
N THR A 19 -14.24 34.32 -36.94
CA THR A 19 -14.96 35.60 -36.93
C THR A 19 -16.39 35.24 -36.51
N THR A 20 -17.05 36.13 -35.79
CA THR A 20 -18.44 36.02 -35.33
C THR A 20 -19.42 36.03 -36.49
N ASP A 21 -20.33 35.06 -36.53
CA ASP A 21 -21.56 35.17 -37.32
C ASP A 21 -22.76 34.84 -36.42
N ALA A 22 -23.76 35.70 -36.50
CA ALA A 22 -24.94 35.70 -35.64
C ALA A 22 -26.13 35.14 -36.41
N ALA A 23 -26.73 34.07 -35.90
CA ALA A 23 -28.06 33.62 -36.31
C ALA A 23 -28.90 33.30 -35.06
N VAL A 24 -30.08 33.94 -34.99
CA VAL A 24 -31.06 33.89 -33.90
C VAL A 24 -32.00 32.66 -34.08
N PRO A 25 -32.92 32.32 -33.15
CA PRO A 25 -32.91 31.08 -32.40
C PRO A 25 -33.97 30.07 -32.86
N SER A 26 -33.68 28.77 -32.76
CA SER A 26 -34.72 27.74 -32.73
C SER A 26 -34.81 27.17 -31.33
N ALA A 27 -35.93 27.47 -30.67
CA ALA A 27 -36.34 26.82 -29.44
C ALA A 27 -36.51 25.32 -29.70
N SER A 28 -35.76 24.50 -28.96
CA SER A 28 -36.01 23.08 -28.79
C SER A 28 -35.74 22.75 -27.33
N ALA A 29 -36.66 21.99 -26.76
CA ALA A 29 -36.87 21.73 -25.34
C ALA A 29 -35.60 21.33 -24.54
N PRO A 30 -35.57 21.59 -23.22
CA PRO A 30 -34.50 21.07 -22.38
C PRO A 30 -34.54 19.54 -22.40
N PRO A 31 -33.45 18.83 -22.75
CA PRO A 31 -33.30 17.48 -22.24
C PRO A 31 -33.19 17.59 -20.72
N SER A 32 -34.17 16.99 -20.05
CA SER A 32 -34.17 16.74 -18.61
C SER A 32 -32.80 16.28 -18.15
N ALA A 33 -32.42 16.79 -16.98
CA ALA A 33 -31.31 16.32 -16.17
C ALA A 33 -31.18 14.79 -16.24
N GLY A 34 -30.24 14.32 -17.04
CA GLY A 34 -29.56 13.07 -16.79
C GLY A 34 -28.55 13.40 -15.71
N THR A 35 -28.90 13.15 -14.46
CA THR A 35 -27.90 12.86 -13.44
C THR A 35 -27.18 11.62 -13.94
N GLU A 36 -26.14 11.82 -14.75
CA GLU A 36 -25.11 10.82 -14.97
C GLU A 36 -24.46 10.66 -13.60
N THR A 37 -25.02 9.71 -12.84
CA THR A 37 -24.35 9.05 -11.74
C THR A 37 -23.03 8.57 -12.32
N ILE A 38 -21.99 9.37 -12.10
CA ILE A 38 -20.61 8.98 -12.39
C ILE A 38 -20.46 7.67 -11.63
N ASP A 39 -20.25 6.60 -12.39
CA ASP A 39 -20.10 5.24 -11.90
C ASP A 39 -19.33 5.27 -10.59
N ALA A 40 -20.02 4.81 -9.54
CA ALA A 40 -19.36 4.37 -8.35
C ALA A 40 -18.31 3.36 -8.81
N VAL A 41 -17.03 3.76 -8.78
CA VAL A 41 -15.91 2.84 -8.78
C VAL A 41 -16.30 1.80 -7.75
N ALA A 42 -16.60 0.58 -8.20
CA ALA A 42 -17.07 -0.48 -7.32
C ALA A 42 -16.05 -0.57 -6.19
N ALA A 43 -16.43 -0.09 -5.01
CA ALA A 43 -15.57 -0.16 -3.85
C ALA A 43 -15.27 -1.63 -3.70
N ALA A 44 -13.99 -2.01 -3.85
CA ALA A 44 -13.57 -3.38 -3.64
C ALA A 44 -14.12 -3.79 -2.28
N GLU A 45 -14.92 -4.85 -2.26
CA GLU A 45 -15.54 -5.31 -1.03
C GLU A 45 -14.42 -5.65 -0.05
N THR A 46 -14.51 -5.14 1.17
CA THR A 46 -13.50 -5.35 2.21
C THR A 46 -14.05 -6.27 3.28
N ALA A 47 -13.30 -7.31 3.63
CA ALA A 47 -13.52 -8.10 4.83
C ALA A 47 -12.72 -7.52 6.01
N ARG A 48 -13.01 -7.96 7.23
CA ARG A 48 -12.30 -7.56 8.45
C ARG A 48 -11.77 -8.79 9.17
N CYS A 49 -10.54 -8.70 9.68
CA CYS A 49 -9.88 -9.74 10.46
C CYS A 49 -9.45 -9.17 11.82
N ASP A 50 -9.82 -9.84 12.91
CA ASP A 50 -9.45 -9.47 14.27
C ASP A 50 -8.23 -10.29 14.71
N HIS A 51 -7.09 -9.61 14.90
CA HIS A 51 -5.85 -10.24 15.32
C HIS A 51 -5.83 -10.41 16.85
N PRO A 52 -5.34 -11.55 17.39
CA PRO A 52 -5.31 -11.80 18.85
C PRO A 52 -4.46 -10.81 19.67
N ALA A 53 -3.73 -9.91 19.02
CA ALA A 53 -2.94 -8.86 19.65
C ALA A 53 -3.74 -7.57 19.91
N GLY A 54 -5.07 -7.59 19.77
CA GLY A 54 -5.94 -6.46 20.11
C GLY A 54 -6.00 -5.38 19.03
N PHE A 55 -5.90 -5.78 17.77
CA PHE A 55 -6.17 -4.91 16.63
C PHE A 55 -6.97 -5.65 15.57
N SER A 56 -7.67 -4.90 14.73
CA SER A 56 -8.30 -5.45 13.54
C SER A 56 -7.82 -4.72 12.29
N VAL A 57 -7.83 -5.43 11.18
CA VAL A 57 -7.44 -4.92 9.87
C VAL A 57 -8.50 -5.27 8.83
N GLY A 58 -8.81 -4.33 7.96
CA GLY A 58 -9.60 -4.56 6.75
C GLY A 58 -8.71 -5.06 5.62
N TYR A 59 -9.20 -5.99 4.80
CA TYR A 59 -8.47 -6.57 3.68
C TYR A 59 -9.44 -6.86 2.52
N PRO A 60 -8.96 -7.04 1.27
CA PRO A 60 -9.85 -7.36 0.15
C PRO A 60 -10.64 -8.65 0.42
N ALA A 61 -11.96 -8.63 0.21
CA ALA A 61 -12.84 -9.74 0.57
C ALA A 61 -12.59 -11.02 -0.25
N ASP A 62 -11.95 -10.89 -1.41
CA ASP A 62 -11.52 -11.98 -2.28
C ASP A 62 -10.16 -12.58 -1.90
N TRP A 63 -9.44 -11.98 -0.94
CA TRP A 63 -8.16 -12.50 -0.48
C TRP A 63 -8.33 -13.60 0.58
N SER A 64 -7.42 -14.57 0.52
CA SER A 64 -7.26 -15.60 1.52
C SER A 64 -6.48 -15.07 2.73
N VAL A 65 -6.85 -15.53 3.92
CA VAL A 65 -6.17 -15.21 5.19
C VAL A 65 -5.89 -16.50 5.95
N ASN A 66 -4.76 -16.56 6.66
CA ASN A 66 -4.39 -17.75 7.43
C ASN A 66 -5.36 -17.98 8.60
N SER A 67 -5.60 -19.26 8.95
CA SER A 67 -6.61 -19.69 9.93
C SER A 67 -6.21 -19.57 11.41
N GLY A 68 -4.95 -19.27 11.71
CA GLY A 68 -4.46 -19.26 13.09
C GLY A 68 -3.83 -20.57 13.59
N GLU A 69 -3.83 -21.65 12.78
CA GLU A 69 -3.36 -22.98 13.21
C GLU A 69 -1.84 -23.07 13.39
N VAL A 70 -1.07 -22.47 12.48
CA VAL A 70 0.41 -22.51 12.48
C VAL A 70 1.03 -21.17 12.87
N LEU A 71 0.45 -20.08 12.35
CA LEU A 71 0.81 -18.70 12.64
C LEU A 71 -0.37 -18.01 13.31
N PRO A 72 -0.17 -16.91 14.07
CA PRO A 72 -1.29 -16.14 14.60
C PRO A 72 -2.33 -15.80 13.53
N LEU A 73 -3.61 -15.84 13.87
CA LEU A 73 -4.70 -15.48 12.95
C LEU A 73 -4.47 -14.06 12.39
N CYS A 74 -4.84 -13.80 11.14
CA CYS A 74 -4.69 -12.48 10.50
C CYS A 74 -3.23 -12.04 10.32
N SER A 75 -2.30 -12.99 10.16
CA SER A 75 -0.89 -12.69 9.90
C SER A 75 -0.58 -12.66 8.42
N TRP A 76 -1.13 -13.56 7.62
CA TRP A 76 -0.77 -13.71 6.20
C TRP A 76 -1.99 -13.52 5.31
N PHE A 77 -1.82 -12.77 4.24
CA PHE A 77 -2.87 -12.40 3.30
C PHE A 77 -2.37 -12.54 1.86
N ASP A 78 -3.17 -13.18 1.01
CA ASP A 78 -2.83 -13.37 -0.40
C ASP A 78 -4.09 -13.39 -1.28
N GLY A 79 -3.97 -12.93 -2.53
CA GLY A 79 -5.05 -13.01 -3.51
C GLY A 79 -5.32 -14.44 -3.98
N GLU A 80 -4.33 -15.33 -3.89
CA GLU A 80 -4.47 -16.75 -4.15
C GLU A 80 -4.75 -17.53 -2.86
N SER A 81 -5.40 -18.69 -3.00
CA SER A 81 -5.58 -19.61 -1.86
C SER A 81 -4.26 -20.26 -1.48
N PHE A 82 -3.98 -20.31 -0.18
CA PHE A 82 -2.78 -20.94 0.36
C PHE A 82 -3.09 -21.74 1.63
N SER A 83 -2.18 -22.64 1.97
CA SER A 83 -2.09 -23.26 3.29
C SER A 83 -0.70 -22.97 3.85
N VAL A 84 -0.60 -22.80 5.17
CA VAL A 84 0.67 -22.55 5.85
C VAL A 84 1.24 -23.89 6.31
N PRO A 85 2.33 -24.41 5.72
CA PRO A 85 2.94 -25.65 6.19
C PRO A 85 3.56 -25.46 7.58
N GLU A 86 3.60 -26.53 8.37
CA GLU A 86 4.39 -26.53 9.61
C GLU A 86 5.87 -26.23 9.30
N ALA A 87 6.50 -25.42 10.16
CA ALA A 87 7.92 -25.04 10.04
C ALA A 87 8.30 -24.40 8.69
N THR A 88 7.41 -23.63 8.07
CA THR A 88 7.75 -22.81 6.89
C THR A 88 8.45 -21.52 7.30
N ASP A 89 9.69 -21.35 6.84
CA ASP A 89 10.39 -20.05 6.86
C ASP A 89 10.23 -19.31 5.53
N VAL A 90 9.56 -19.92 4.56
CA VAL A 90 9.35 -19.36 3.22
C VAL A 90 8.11 -18.49 3.21
N ARG A 91 8.26 -17.26 2.71
CA ARG A 91 7.13 -16.37 2.41
C ARG A 91 6.33 -16.94 1.25
N ILE A 92 5.05 -17.20 1.51
CA ILE A 92 4.08 -17.66 0.50
C ILE A 92 2.89 -16.72 0.36
N ALA A 93 2.85 -15.63 1.13
CA ALA A 93 1.76 -14.65 1.12
C ALA A 93 2.27 -13.27 0.69
N ALA A 94 1.43 -12.55 -0.05
CA ALA A 94 1.69 -11.23 -0.59
C ALA A 94 1.94 -10.19 0.52
N VAL A 95 1.08 -10.19 1.54
CA VAL A 95 1.17 -9.28 2.69
C VAL A 95 1.30 -10.10 3.98
N THR A 96 2.23 -9.68 4.83
CA THR A 96 2.47 -10.31 6.13
C THR A 96 2.40 -9.28 7.24
N LEU A 97 1.76 -9.64 8.35
CA LEU A 97 1.65 -8.90 9.60
C LEU A 97 2.29 -9.76 10.70
N SER A 98 3.12 -9.17 11.53
CA SER A 98 3.72 -9.84 12.69
C SER A 98 3.90 -8.88 13.85
N VAL A 99 3.73 -9.38 15.07
CA VAL A 99 4.02 -8.62 16.28
C VAL A 99 5.45 -8.93 16.72
N GLN A 100 6.28 -7.90 16.85
CA GLN A 100 7.70 -8.04 17.17
C GLN A 100 8.08 -7.15 18.36
N PRO A 101 9.15 -7.49 19.10
CA PRO A 101 9.81 -6.58 20.03
C PRO A 101 10.23 -5.27 19.34
N ALA A 102 10.15 -4.14 20.05
CA ALA A 102 10.38 -2.81 19.47
C ALA A 102 11.87 -2.48 19.22
N ASP A 103 12.80 -3.18 19.88
CA ASP A 103 14.24 -2.89 19.88
C ASP A 103 14.88 -2.97 18.49
N GLY A 104 14.37 -3.83 17.61
CA GLY A 104 14.87 -3.99 16.24
C GLY A 104 14.53 -2.86 15.26
N PHE A 105 13.67 -1.90 15.63
CA PHE A 105 13.05 -0.96 14.68
C PHE A 105 13.37 0.53 14.94
N VAL A 106 14.22 0.81 15.94
CA VAL A 106 14.59 2.18 16.31
C VAL A 106 15.59 2.79 15.32
N ALA A 107 16.50 1.99 14.76
CA ALA A 107 17.53 2.44 13.84
C ALA A 107 17.08 2.35 12.37
N ALA A 108 17.77 3.10 11.49
CA ALA A 108 17.66 2.92 10.05
C ALA A 108 18.30 1.59 9.63
N TRP A 109 17.59 0.80 8.82
CA TRP A 109 18.17 -0.36 8.15
C TRP A 109 19.19 0.09 7.09
N PRO A 110 20.24 -0.72 6.85
CA PRO A 110 21.31 -0.34 5.94
C PRO A 110 20.89 -0.22 4.48
N ASP A 111 19.77 -0.86 4.10
CA ASP A 111 19.21 -0.96 2.75
C ASP A 111 17.93 -0.13 2.55
N GLU A 112 17.64 0.81 3.47
CA GLU A 112 16.56 1.78 3.31
C GLU A 112 16.84 2.73 2.14
N THR A 113 15.83 2.89 1.29
CA THR A 113 15.81 3.91 0.22
C THR A 113 14.93 5.10 0.59
N ALA A 114 13.89 4.87 1.40
CA ALA A 114 13.04 5.92 1.95
C ALA A 114 12.48 5.54 3.32
N ARG A 115 12.23 6.56 4.14
CA ARG A 115 11.66 6.43 5.49
C ARG A 115 10.73 7.60 5.75
N THR A 116 9.46 7.31 6.02
CA THR A 116 8.40 8.31 6.19
C THR A 116 7.65 8.05 7.49
N ALA A 117 7.57 9.07 8.35
CA ALA A 117 6.73 9.03 9.53
C ALA A 117 5.25 9.15 9.11
N VAL A 118 4.41 8.28 9.66
CA VAL A 118 2.98 8.19 9.35
C VAL A 118 2.18 7.96 10.64
N ASP A 119 0.89 8.29 10.61
CA ASP A 119 -0.06 7.94 11.68
C ASP A 119 -0.95 6.79 11.17
N VAL A 120 -1.01 5.70 11.94
CA VAL A 120 -1.83 4.53 11.63
C VAL A 120 -2.76 4.28 12.80
N GLY A 121 -4.07 4.42 12.60
CA GLY A 121 -5.06 4.18 13.65
C GLY A 121 -4.87 5.04 14.91
N GLY A 122 -4.31 6.24 14.79
CA GLY A 122 -3.98 7.13 15.91
C GLY A 122 -2.72 6.72 16.69
N ARG A 123 -1.84 5.92 16.06
CA ARG A 123 -0.55 5.51 16.61
C ARG A 123 0.58 5.96 15.70
N ALA A 124 1.71 6.31 16.32
CA ALA A 124 2.93 6.60 15.59
C ALA A 124 3.40 5.37 14.83
N ALA A 125 3.78 5.59 13.58
CA ALA A 125 4.25 4.55 12.70
C ALA A 125 5.31 5.08 11.73
N MET A 126 6.06 4.16 11.15
CA MET A 126 7.03 4.42 10.11
C MET A 126 6.69 3.55 8.89
N ARG A 127 6.64 4.17 7.72
CA ARG A 127 6.65 3.47 6.43
C ARG A 127 8.06 3.54 5.87
N VAL A 128 8.64 2.39 5.56
CA VAL A 128 10.02 2.24 5.11
C VAL A 128 10.02 1.50 3.78
N GLU A 129 10.73 2.05 2.82
CA GLU A 129 11.03 1.41 1.54
C GLU A 129 12.49 0.97 1.56
N GLN A 130 12.74 -0.24 1.09
CA GLN A 130 14.07 -0.84 1.05
C GLN A 130 14.29 -1.52 -0.30
N VAL A 131 15.56 -1.67 -0.66
CA VAL A 131 15.98 -2.52 -1.79
C VAL A 131 16.98 -3.52 -1.25
N ALA A 132 16.57 -4.79 -1.19
CA ALA A 132 17.33 -5.84 -0.52
C ALA A 132 18.79 -5.88 -1.00
N GLY A 133 19.72 -5.88 -0.04
CA GLY A 133 21.11 -6.21 -0.28
C GLY A 133 21.33 -7.72 -0.50
N PRO A 134 22.59 -8.18 -0.62
CA PRO A 134 22.90 -9.61 -0.63
C PRO A 134 22.43 -10.27 0.68
N GLY A 135 21.64 -11.35 0.60
CA GLY A 135 21.17 -12.04 1.79
C GLY A 135 19.98 -12.96 1.56
N PHE A 136 18.96 -12.81 2.42
CA PHE A 136 17.76 -13.65 2.45
C PHE A 136 16.93 -13.55 1.16
N TYR A 137 16.75 -12.33 0.65
CA TYR A 137 16.11 -12.08 -0.64
C TYR A 137 17.15 -11.82 -1.74
N PRO A 138 16.79 -12.06 -3.01
CA PRO A 138 17.63 -11.67 -4.14
C PRO A 138 17.99 -10.18 -4.06
N ALA A 139 19.25 -9.85 -4.33
CA ALA A 139 19.68 -8.45 -4.33
C ALA A 139 18.86 -7.64 -5.35
N GLY A 140 18.41 -6.45 -4.97
CA GLY A 140 17.54 -5.61 -5.79
C GLY A 140 16.04 -5.83 -5.56
N THR A 141 15.64 -6.76 -4.68
CA THR A 141 14.22 -7.00 -4.38
C THR A 141 13.63 -5.82 -3.60
N PRO A 142 12.55 -5.16 -4.08
CA PRO A 142 11.91 -4.07 -3.36
C PRO A 142 11.11 -4.61 -2.17
N ILE A 143 11.15 -3.89 -1.06
CA ILE A 143 10.42 -4.20 0.17
C ILE A 143 9.76 -2.93 0.69
N THR A 144 8.48 -3.00 1.01
CA THR A 144 7.76 -1.93 1.71
C THR A 144 7.29 -2.45 3.05
N THR A 145 7.64 -1.74 4.13
CA THR A 145 7.36 -2.15 5.51
C THR A 145 6.75 -1.01 6.30
N TYR A 146 5.67 -1.29 7.01
CA TYR A 146 5.15 -0.48 8.10
C TYR A 146 5.61 -1.04 9.43
N VAL A 147 6.02 -0.14 10.32
CA VAL A 147 6.27 -0.42 11.73
C VAL A 147 5.34 0.46 12.52
N VAL A 148 4.38 -0.14 13.24
CA VAL A 148 3.34 0.57 14.00
C VAL A 148 3.47 0.23 15.47
N GLU A 149 3.52 1.23 16.35
CA GLU A 149 3.58 0.98 17.79
C GLU A 149 2.30 0.29 18.29
N LEU A 150 2.40 -0.76 19.12
CA LEU A 150 1.22 -1.43 19.72
C LEU A 150 0.92 -1.01 21.16
N GLY A 151 1.81 -0.22 21.77
CA GLY A 151 1.67 0.28 23.14
C GLY A 151 2.59 -0.43 24.13
N SER A 152 2.75 0.17 25.30
CA SER A 152 3.76 -0.19 26.31
C SER A 152 3.35 -1.28 27.29
N GLU A 153 2.18 -1.91 27.12
CA GLU A 153 1.65 -2.91 28.05
C GLU A 153 2.36 -4.28 27.92
N LEU A 154 3.10 -4.49 26.83
CA LEU A 154 3.97 -5.65 26.65
C LEU A 154 5.40 -5.34 27.17
N PRO A 155 6.04 -6.23 27.96
CA PRO A 155 7.39 -5.99 28.47
C PRO A 155 8.40 -5.76 27.32
N GLY A 156 9.05 -4.60 27.31
CA GLY A 156 9.99 -4.20 26.25
C GLY A 156 9.37 -3.41 25.08
N GLY A 157 8.05 -3.19 25.11
CA GLY A 157 7.32 -2.59 23.99
C GLY A 157 7.19 -3.55 22.81
N SER A 158 6.12 -3.41 22.04
CA SER A 158 5.93 -4.20 20.82
C SER A 158 5.44 -3.33 19.67
N VAL A 159 5.79 -3.75 18.47
CA VAL A 159 5.38 -3.13 17.22
C VAL A 159 4.68 -4.16 16.35
N LEU A 160 3.72 -3.70 15.56
CA LEU A 160 3.22 -4.42 14.40
C LEU A 160 4.14 -4.10 13.23
N VAL A 161 4.70 -5.14 12.64
CA VAL A 161 5.45 -5.09 11.39
C VAL A 161 4.55 -5.64 10.31
N ALA A 162 4.19 -4.81 9.34
CA ALA A 162 3.40 -5.21 8.19
C ALA A 162 4.19 -4.93 6.92
N ASP A 163 4.37 -5.91 6.03
CA ASP A 163 5.21 -5.72 4.86
C ASP A 163 4.74 -6.49 3.63
N THR A 164 5.27 -6.05 2.48
CA THR A 164 5.24 -6.78 1.21
C THR A 164 6.61 -6.76 0.54
N VAL A 165 6.93 -7.85 -0.17
CA VAL A 165 8.23 -8.10 -0.79
C VAL A 165 8.02 -8.44 -2.27
N GLY A 166 8.75 -7.76 -3.17
CA GLY A 166 8.65 -7.96 -4.62
C GLY A 166 9.37 -9.21 -5.13
N LEU A 167 9.05 -10.38 -4.58
CA LEU A 167 9.58 -11.67 -5.05
C LEU A 167 9.02 -12.04 -6.43
N PRO A 168 9.72 -12.89 -7.20
CA PRO A 168 9.18 -13.44 -8.45
C PRO A 168 7.80 -14.09 -8.23
N GLY A 169 6.81 -13.68 -9.00
CA GLY A 169 5.42 -14.13 -8.87
C GLY A 169 4.51 -13.19 -8.08
N PHE A 170 5.07 -12.20 -7.37
CA PHE A 170 4.31 -11.17 -6.67
C PHE A 170 4.34 -9.84 -7.43
N ASP A 171 3.17 -9.21 -7.56
CA ASP A 171 3.05 -7.84 -8.05
C ASP A 171 3.28 -6.87 -6.87
N HIS A 172 4.53 -6.40 -6.73
CA HIS A 172 4.91 -5.55 -5.60
C HIS A 172 4.08 -4.27 -5.51
N ASP A 173 3.91 -3.56 -6.64
CA ASP A 173 3.22 -2.28 -6.66
C ASP A 173 1.76 -2.46 -6.26
N ARG A 174 1.10 -3.49 -6.81
CA ARG A 174 -0.26 -3.83 -6.42
C ARG A 174 -0.37 -4.22 -4.95
N ASN A 175 0.59 -5.00 -4.44
CA ASN A 175 0.60 -5.41 -3.04
C ASN A 175 0.87 -4.24 -2.08
N VAL A 176 1.63 -3.23 -2.51
CA VAL A 176 1.82 -1.98 -1.76
C VAL A 176 0.51 -1.22 -1.65
N GLU A 177 -0.28 -1.10 -2.71
CA GLU A 177 -1.61 -0.47 -2.65
C GLU A 177 -2.53 -1.18 -1.63
N VAL A 178 -2.50 -2.52 -1.62
CA VAL A 178 -3.27 -3.32 -0.67
C VAL A 178 -2.75 -3.14 0.76
N LEU A 179 -1.44 -3.19 0.97
CA LEU A 179 -0.82 -2.94 2.27
C LEU A 179 -1.16 -1.54 2.80
N ASP A 180 -1.08 -0.51 1.97
CA ASP A 180 -1.43 0.86 2.34
C ASP A 180 -2.92 0.97 2.75
N ALA A 181 -3.82 0.33 2.00
CA ALA A 181 -5.24 0.26 2.35
C ALA A 181 -5.50 -0.52 3.66
N MET A 182 -4.80 -1.63 3.87
CA MET A 182 -4.85 -2.41 5.11
C MET A 182 -4.41 -1.55 6.30
N MET A 183 -3.27 -0.85 6.20
CA MET A 183 -2.79 0.03 7.26
C MET A 183 -3.75 1.19 7.53
N ALA A 184 -4.34 1.79 6.50
CA ALA A 184 -5.34 2.85 6.65
C ALA A 184 -6.63 2.36 7.38
N SER A 185 -6.96 1.08 7.27
CA SER A 185 -8.13 0.47 7.90
C SER A 185 -7.90 0.00 9.35
N LEU A 186 -6.65 0.09 9.84
CA LEU A 186 -6.23 -0.56 11.06
C LEU A 186 -6.83 0.13 12.29
N VAL A 187 -7.45 -0.66 13.17
CA VAL A 187 -8.09 -0.19 14.40
C VAL A 187 -7.55 -0.96 15.58
N PHE A 188 -7.23 -0.26 16.66
CA PHE A 188 -6.76 -0.84 17.90
C PHE A 188 -7.87 -0.91 18.93
N ASP A 189 -8.00 -2.06 19.59
CA ASP A 189 -8.99 -2.24 20.64
C ASP A 189 -8.62 -1.35 21.83
N ARG A 190 -9.59 -0.56 22.28
CA ARG A 190 -9.42 0.37 23.41
C ARG A 190 -9.16 -0.30 24.75
N ALA A 191 -9.32 -1.63 24.84
CA ALA A 191 -9.12 -2.41 26.05
C ALA A 191 -7.64 -2.61 26.42
N ALA A 192 -6.69 -2.36 25.50
CA ALA A 192 -5.25 -2.33 25.76
C ALA A 192 -4.77 -0.93 26.25
N ARG A 193 -5.61 -0.26 27.04
CA ARG A 193 -5.29 0.98 27.76
C ARG A 193 -5.77 0.81 29.20
N VAL A 194 -5.04 0.06 30.03
CA VAL A 194 -5.28 -0.02 31.48
C VAL A 194 -4.02 0.31 32.26
#